data_AF-A0A914DTT5-F1
#
_entry.id   AF-A0A914DTT5-F1
#
_cell.length_a   1.000
_cell.length_b   1.000
_cell.length_c   1.000
_cell.angle_alpha   90.00
_cell.angle_beta   90.00
_cell.angle_gamma   90.00
#
_symmetry.space_group_name_H-M   'P 1'
#
loop_
_entity.id
_entity.type
_entity.pdbx_description
1 polymer ?
#
loop_
_entity_poly.entity_id
_entity_poly.type
_entity_poly.pdbx_seq_one_letter_code
_entity_poly.pdbx_strand_id
1 'polypeptide(L)'
;MGMQTFAFVDYLAPICVFLIFWTTIFVLCVIFNYLFITRIDDLTVFEKLGRKWNIRLGPHTMSQIRHTGAWTSTIEYHKELRMNPMSKKRRRSIVSMELNLISATQVIRSLAVAHVPEESNLL
;
A
#
# COMPACT_ATOMS: atom_id res chain seq x y z
N MET A 1 35.30 19.80 -52.86
CA MET A 1 34.29 19.10 -52.03
C MET A 1 33.05 19.96 -51.99
N GLY A 2 31.89 19.44 -52.41
CA GLY A 2 30.64 20.20 -52.40
C GLY A 2 30.21 20.50 -50.96
N MET A 3 29.79 21.73 -50.69
CA MET A 3 29.27 22.11 -49.37
C MET A 3 27.89 21.48 -49.20
N GLN A 4 27.79 20.47 -48.35
CA GLN A 4 26.51 19.86 -48.00
C GLN A 4 25.74 20.81 -47.08
N THR A 5 24.59 21.30 -47.55
CA THR A 5 23.65 22.09 -46.76
C THR A 5 22.68 21.14 -46.08
N PHE A 6 22.80 20.99 -44.76
CA PHE A 6 21.89 20.18 -43.96
C PHE A 6 20.64 20.97 -43.60
N ALA A 7 19.48 20.37 -43.82
CA ALA A 7 18.22 20.91 -43.34
C ALA A 7 18.04 20.55 -41.86
N PHE A 8 17.22 21.33 -41.14
CA PHE A 8 16.96 21.08 -39.71
C PHE A 8 16.39 19.67 -39.45
N VAL A 9 15.67 19.11 -40.43
CA VAL A 9 15.10 17.77 -40.40
C VAL A 9 16.17 16.67 -40.37
N ASP A 10 17.33 16.89 -40.98
CA ASP A 10 18.43 15.92 -40.99
C ASP A 10 19.02 15.72 -39.58
N TYR A 11 18.88 16.72 -38.71
CA TYR A 11 19.26 16.64 -37.30
C TYR A 11 18.20 15.98 -36.42
N LEU A 12 16.94 15.86 -36.87
CA LEU A 12 15.89 15.14 -36.14
C LEU A 12 16.06 13.62 -36.24
N ALA A 13 16.60 13.12 -37.36
CA ALA A 13 16.83 11.69 -37.57
C ALA A 13 17.57 11.00 -36.41
N PRO A 14 18.72 11.48 -35.91
CA PRO A 14 19.40 10.86 -34.77
C PRO A 14 18.60 10.92 -33.47
N ILE A 15 17.79 11.97 -33.25
CA ILE A 15 16.93 12.09 -32.06
C ILE A 15 15.83 11.03 -32.12
N CYS A 16 15.19 10.86 -33.28
CA CYS A 16 14.17 9.84 -33.47
C CYS A 16 14.73 8.43 -33.24
N VAL A 17 15.91 8.12 -33.80
CA VAL A 17 16.58 6.83 -33.60
C VAL A 17 16.90 6.60 -32.13
N PHE A 18 17.42 7.63 -31.43
CA PHE A 18 17.70 7.55 -30.00
C PHE A 18 16.44 7.27 -29.18
N LEU A 19 15.33 7.96 -29.47
CA LEU A 19 14.06 7.74 -28.78
C LEU A 19 13.53 6.31 -28.99
N ILE A 20 13.56 5.81 -30.22
CA ILE A 20 13.13 4.43 -30.53
C ILE A 20 13.99 3.41 -29.76
N PHE A 21 15.31 3.60 -29.76
CA PHE A 21 16.24 2.73 -29.04
C PHE A 21 15.99 2.76 -27.54
N TRP A 22 15.86 3.96 -26.96
CA TRP A 22 15.56 4.14 -25.55
C TRP A 22 14.24 3.47 -25.15
N THR A 23 13.18 3.69 -25.94
CA THR A 23 11.87 3.05 -25.70
C THR A 23 11.96 1.53 -25.81
N THR A 24 12.73 1.00 -26.75
CA THR A 24 12.93 -0.44 -26.91
C THR A 24 13.61 -1.05 -25.69
N ILE A 25 14.70 -0.44 -25.19
CA ILE A 25 15.36 -0.88 -23.96
C ILE A 25 14.39 -0.80 -22.77
N PHE A 26 13.65 0.31 -22.65
CA PHE A 26 12.69 0.48 -21.57
C PHE A 26 11.64 -0.64 -21.55
N VAL A 27 11.07 -0.97 -22.70
CA VAL A 27 10.10 -2.07 -22.83
C VAL A 27 10.73 -3.42 -22.49
N LEU A 28 11.94 -3.71 -22.98
CA LEU A 28 12.65 -4.95 -22.63
C LEU A 28 12.93 -5.05 -21.14
N CYS A 29 13.36 -3.96 -20.49
CA CYS A 29 13.56 -3.94 -19.04
C CYS A 29 12.26 -4.23 -18.28
N VAL A 30 11.12 -3.70 -18.74
CA VAL A 30 9.81 -4.00 -18.14
C VAL A 30 9.45 -5.46 -18.35
N ILE A 31 9.63 -6.02 -19.55
CA ILE A 31 9.36 -7.44 -19.84
C ILE A 31 10.22 -8.35 -18.95
N PHE A 32 11.53 -8.07 -18.86
CA PHE A 32 12.41 -8.83 -17.97
C PHE A 32 12.00 -8.69 -16.51
N ASN A 33 11.52 -7.51 -16.10
CA ASN A 33 10.96 -7.33 -14.76
C ASN A 33 9.78 -8.27 -14.51
N TYR A 34 8.89 -8.43 -15.50
CA TYR A 34 7.73 -9.31 -15.38
C TYR A 34 8.08 -10.81 -15.45
N LEU A 35 9.09 -11.19 -16.23
CA LEU A 35 9.44 -12.59 -16.44
C LEU A 35 10.36 -13.15 -15.34
N PHE A 36 11.33 -12.37 -14.87
CA PHE A 36 12.36 -12.85 -13.96
C PHE A 36 12.06 -12.57 -12.48
N ILE A 37 11.29 -11.52 -12.14
CA ILE A 37 10.97 -11.24 -10.74
C ILE A 37 9.84 -12.14 -10.25
N THR A 38 10.15 -12.88 -9.19
CA THR A 38 9.18 -13.70 -8.48
C THR A 38 8.47 -12.83 -7.43
N ARG A 39 7.25 -13.21 -7.03
CA ARG A 39 6.43 -12.54 -5.98
C ARG A 39 7.09 -12.42 -4.59
N ILE A 40 8.28 -12.98 -4.44
CA ILE A 40 9.01 -13.11 -3.18
C ILE A 40 10.21 -12.15 -3.18
N ASP A 41 10.65 -11.69 -4.35
CA ASP A 41 11.77 -10.76 -4.50
C ASP A 41 11.40 -9.35 -4.05
N ASP A 42 12.42 -8.57 -3.71
CA ASP A 42 12.26 -7.18 -3.31
C ASP A 42 11.75 -6.31 -4.47
N LEU A 43 11.04 -5.23 -4.13
CA LEU A 43 10.48 -4.30 -5.10
C LEU A 43 11.58 -3.71 -5.99
N THR A 44 11.42 -3.89 -7.30
CA THR A 44 12.36 -3.36 -8.26
C THR A 44 12.25 -1.83 -8.39
N VAL A 45 13.30 -1.21 -8.91
CA VAL A 45 13.31 0.23 -9.18
C VAL A 45 12.17 0.64 -10.11
N PHE A 46 11.78 -0.24 -11.04
CA PHE A 46 10.64 -0.02 -11.93
C PHE A 46 9.31 -0.01 -11.18
N GLU A 47 9.09 -0.91 -10.23
CA GLU A 47 7.87 -0.89 -9.41
C GLU A 47 7.81 0.34 -8.48
N LYS A 48 8.96 0.81 -7.99
CA LYS A 48 9.05 2.07 -7.23
C LYS A 48 8.77 3.30 -8.11
N LEU A 49 9.28 3.33 -9.34
CA LEU A 49 9.03 4.39 -10.30
C LEU A 49 7.55 4.39 -10.73
N GLY A 50 7.01 3.21 -11.03
CA GLY A 50 5.61 3.00 -11.39
C GLY A 50 4.66 3.46 -10.29
N ARG A 51 5.03 3.31 -9.01
CA ARG A 51 4.26 3.87 -7.88
C ARG A 51 4.05 5.38 -8.00
N LYS A 52 5.07 6.14 -8.43
CA LYS A 52 4.98 7.60 -8.54
C LYS A 52 3.97 8.04 -9.58
N TRP A 53 3.82 7.26 -10.65
CA TRP A 53 2.87 7.49 -11.73
C TRP A 53 1.60 6.63 -11.62
N ASN A 54 1.47 5.83 -10.56
CA ASN A 54 0.38 4.87 -10.35
C ASN A 54 0.22 3.82 -11.47
N ILE A 55 1.33 3.41 -12.11
CA ILE A 55 1.38 2.46 -13.22
C ILE A 55 2.02 1.14 -12.77
N ARG A 56 1.40 0.01 -13.12
CA ARG A 56 1.90 -1.34 -12.81
C ARG A 56 3.03 -1.73 -13.77
N LEU A 57 4.27 -1.49 -13.34
CA LEU A 57 5.49 -1.84 -14.08
C LEU A 57 6.10 -3.19 -13.66
N GLY A 58 5.36 -4.01 -12.90
CA GLY A 58 5.81 -5.32 -12.46
C GLY A 58 4.68 -6.21 -11.96
N PRO A 59 4.99 -7.46 -11.58
CA PRO A 59 4.02 -8.47 -11.18
C PRO A 59 3.33 -8.16 -9.83
N HIS A 60 3.93 -7.31 -8.98
CA HIS A 60 3.32 -6.92 -7.72
C HIS A 60 2.12 -6.00 -7.93
N THR A 61 1.10 -6.18 -7.10
CA THR A 61 -0.11 -5.36 -7.17
C THR A 61 0.16 -3.99 -6.55
N MET A 62 -0.49 -2.92 -7.04
CA MET A 62 -0.34 -1.57 -6.47
C MET A 62 -0.64 -1.48 -4.98
N SER A 63 -1.57 -2.30 -4.48
CA SER A 63 -1.83 -2.43 -3.05
C SER A 63 -0.59 -2.91 -2.28
N GLN A 64 0.03 -3.99 -2.74
CA GLN A 64 1.27 -4.53 -2.15
C GLN A 64 2.38 -3.49 -2.18
N ILE A 65 2.57 -2.84 -3.34
CA ILE A 65 3.59 -1.80 -3.50
C ILE A 65 3.37 -0.66 -2.49
N ARG A 66 2.14 -0.17 -2.36
CA ARG A 66 1.80 0.94 -1.45
C ARG A 66 2.01 0.57 0.03
N HIS A 67 1.71 -0.67 0.42
CA HIS A 67 1.91 -1.16 1.79
C HIS A 67 3.38 -1.42 2.14
N THR A 68 4.18 -1.92 1.20
CA THR A 68 5.61 -2.21 1.40
C THR A 68 6.49 -0.95 1.31
N GLY A 69 5.89 0.25 1.23
CA GLY A 69 6.52 1.54 1.54
C GLY A 69 8.04 1.67 1.34
N ALA A 70 8.48 2.17 0.18
CA ALA A 70 9.82 2.70 -0.19
C ALA A 70 11.11 1.89 0.16
N TRP A 71 11.22 1.21 1.30
CA TRP A 71 12.47 0.64 1.84
C TRP A 71 12.31 -0.61 2.71
N THR A 72 11.11 -1.11 3.01
CA THR A 72 11.01 -2.36 3.79
C THR A 72 11.11 -3.55 2.85
N SER A 73 12.18 -4.34 2.96
CA SER A 73 12.22 -5.65 2.28
C SER A 73 11.00 -6.46 2.70
N THR A 74 10.47 -7.32 1.81
CA THR A 74 9.32 -8.19 2.15
C THR A 74 9.61 -8.99 3.42
N ILE A 75 10.88 -9.35 3.63
CA ILE A 75 11.39 -10.03 4.82
C ILE A 75 11.23 -9.17 6.08
N GLU A 76 11.57 -7.89 6.02
CA GLU A 76 11.48 -6.97 7.15
C GLU A 76 10.03 -6.65 7.52
N TYR A 77 9.13 -6.48 6.54
CA TYR A 77 7.70 -6.39 6.81
C TYR A 77 7.15 -7.67 7.47
N HIS A 78 7.54 -8.84 6.97
CA HIS A 78 7.14 -10.11 7.57
C HIS A 78 7.74 -10.31 8.97
N LYS A 79 8.95 -9.79 9.21
CA LYS A 79 9.62 -9.77 10.51
C LYS A 79 8.89 -8.84 11.47
N GLU A 80 8.50 -7.64 11.05
CA GLU A 80 7.68 -6.69 11.83
C GLU A 80 6.34 -7.33 12.25
N LEU A 81 5.66 -8.02 11.31
CA LEU A 81 4.43 -8.74 11.60
C LEU A 81 4.62 -9.93 12.55
N ARG A 82 5.77 -10.62 12.48
CA ARG A 82 6.11 -11.71 13.40
C ARG A 82 6.53 -11.20 14.78
N MET A 83 7.21 -10.05 14.84
CA MET A 83 7.62 -9.38 16.07
C MET A 83 6.44 -8.69 16.76
N ASN A 84 5.43 -8.28 15.99
CA ASN A 84 4.19 -7.70 16.50
C ASN A 84 2.95 -8.47 15.99
N PRO A 85 2.74 -9.72 16.43
CA PRO A 85 1.58 -10.53 16.03
C PRO A 85 0.26 -10.02 16.66
N MET A 86 0.32 -8.90 17.39
CA MET A 86 -0.61 -8.52 18.46
C MET A 86 -1.53 -7.34 18.12
N SER A 87 -1.64 -6.89 16.86
CA SER A 87 -2.52 -5.75 16.56
C SER A 87 -3.99 -6.14 16.31
N LYS A 88 -4.28 -7.27 15.64
CA LYS A 88 -5.67 -7.66 15.29
C LYS A 88 -6.38 -8.45 16.39
N LYS A 89 -5.70 -9.42 17.02
CA LYS A 89 -6.31 -10.26 18.07
C LYS A 89 -6.57 -9.46 19.35
N ARG A 90 -5.62 -8.58 19.71
CA ARG A 90 -5.74 -7.67 20.86
C ARG A 90 -6.80 -6.59 20.65
N ARG A 91 -6.93 -6.04 19.42
CA ARG A 91 -8.04 -5.10 19.11
C ARG A 91 -9.41 -5.77 19.26
N ARG A 92 -9.58 -7.02 18.81
CA ARG A 92 -10.86 -7.74 19.00
C ARG A 92 -11.15 -8.03 20.47
N SER A 93 -10.15 -8.38 21.27
CA SER A 93 -10.37 -8.62 22.72
C SER A 93 -10.66 -7.33 23.49
N ILE A 94 -10.00 -6.23 23.13
CA ILE A 94 -10.28 -4.90 23.72
C ILE A 94 -11.70 -4.47 23.36
N VAL A 95 -12.10 -4.60 22.10
CA VAL A 95 -13.46 -4.26 21.66
C VAL A 95 -14.51 -5.15 22.33
N SER A 96 -14.27 -6.45 22.50
CA SER A 96 -15.23 -7.30 23.22
C SER A 96 -15.30 -6.99 24.72
N MET A 97 -14.20 -6.57 25.34
CA MET A 97 -14.18 -6.11 26.73
C MET A 97 -14.98 -4.82 26.91
N GLU A 98 -14.80 -3.83 26.03
CA GLU A 98 -15.57 -2.58 26.04
C GLU A 98 -17.08 -2.83 25.90
N LEU A 99 -17.49 -3.71 25.00
CA LEU A 99 -18.89 -4.10 24.82
C LEU A 99 -19.50 -4.76 26.07
N ASN A 100 -18.73 -5.60 26.77
CA ASN A 100 -19.18 -6.22 28.01
C ASN A 100 -19.30 -5.22 29.16
N LEU A 101 -18.39 -4.25 29.25
CA LEU A 101 -18.42 -3.17 30.24
C LEU A 101 -19.64 -2.25 30.04
N ILE A 102 -19.93 -1.89 28.79
CA ILE A 102 -21.11 -1.09 28.44
C ILE A 102 -22.39 -1.85 28.78
N SER A 103 -22.48 -3.14 28.46
CA SER A 103 -23.64 -3.97 28.80
C SER A 103 -23.85 -4.07 30.32
N ALA A 104 -22.78 -4.30 31.10
CA ALA A 104 -22.85 -4.36 32.55
C ALA A 104 -23.28 -3.03 33.18
N THR A 105 -22.82 -1.89 32.66
CA THR A 105 -23.26 -0.58 33.15
C THR A 105 -24.73 -0.30 32.86
N GLN A 106 -25.26 -0.75 31.72
CA GLN A 106 -26.69 -0.63 31.42
C GLN A 106 -27.53 -1.44 32.42
N VAL A 107 -27.14 -2.70 32.70
CA VAL A 107 -27.85 -3.57 33.66
C VAL A 107 -27.88 -2.96 35.07
N ILE A 108 -26.75 -2.43 35.56
CA ILE A 108 -26.68 -1.76 36.87
C ILE A 108 -27.61 -0.53 36.90
N ARG A 109 -27.66 0.25 35.81
CA ARG A 109 -28.52 1.42 35.71
C ARG A 109 -30.00 1.04 35.72
N SER A 110 -30.38 -0.05 35.05
CA SER A 110 -31.75 -0.59 35.07
C SER A 110 -32.16 -1.07 36.46
N LEU A 111 -31.25 -1.75 37.18
CA LEU A 111 -31.47 -2.20 38.56
C LEU A 111 -31.58 -1.03 39.54
N ALA A 112 -30.76 0.01 39.39
CA ALA A 112 -30.84 1.21 40.23
C ALA A 112 -32.15 1.98 40.03
N VAL A 113 -32.69 2.03 38.81
CA VAL A 113 -34.01 2.62 38.52
C VAL A 113 -35.15 1.78 39.10
N ALA A 114 -35.03 0.44 39.08
CA ALA A 114 -36.03 -0.46 39.67
C ALA A 114 -36.03 -0.49 41.21
N HIS A 115 -34.97 0.03 41.84
CA HIS A 115 -34.82 0.07 43.30
C HIS A 115 -35.04 1.47 43.89
N VAL A 116 -35.64 2.40 43.14
CA VAL A 116 -36.14 3.66 43.70
C VAL A 116 -37.41 3.34 44.49
N PRO A 117 -37.40 3.41 45.83
CA PRO A 117 -38.61 3.23 46.63
C PRO A 117 -39.59 4.36 46.32
N GLU A 118 -40.81 3.98 46.02
CA GLU A 118 -41.98 4.85 45.84
C GLU A 118 -42.40 5.44 47.19
N GLU A 119 -41.59 6.32 47.77
CA GLU A 119 -41.88 7.02 49.03
C GLU A 119 -41.60 8.52 48.86
N SER A 120 -42.37 9.18 47.99
CA SER A 120 -42.58 10.64 48.01
C SER A 120 -43.77 11.11 47.16
N ASN A 121 -44.88 10.36 47.15
CA ASN A 121 -46.19 10.85 46.71
C ASN A 121 -47.13 11.12 47.90
N LEU A 122 -46.58 11.67 48.99
CA LEU A 122 -47.35 12.29 50.07
C LEU A 122 -46.59 13.51 50.58
N LEU A 123 -46.69 14.63 49.83
CA LEU A 123 -46.95 16.00 50.30
C LEU A 123 -46.95 16.97 49.12
#